data_AF-A0A434UYC7-F1
#
_entry.id   AF-A0A434UYC7-F1
#
_cell.length_a   1.000
_cell.length_b   1.000
_cell.length_c   1.000
_cell.angle_alpha   90.00
_cell.angle_beta   90.00
_cell.angle_gamma   90.00
#
_symmetry.space_group_name_H-M   'P 1'
#
loop_
_entity.id
_entity.type
_entity.pdbx_description
1 polymer ?
#
loop_
_entity_poly.entity_id
_entity_poly.type
_entity_poly.pdbx_seq_one_letter_code
_entity_poly.pdbx_strand_id
1 'polypeptide(L)' 'MSERTFESPLFVRAAEGLIQEIACLEDAFDFLDEWPLHRRGVIYETAK' A
#
# COMPACT_ATOMS: atom_id res chain seq x y z
N MET A 1 0.58 4.84 21.22
CA MET A 1 1.46 3.80 20.66
C MET A 1 0.57 2.93 19.81
N SER A 2 0.55 3.20 18.50
CA SER A 2 -0.55 2.82 17.61
C SER A 2 -0.70 1.32 17.49
N GLU A 3 -1.86 0.80 17.86
CA GLU A 3 -2.26 -0.62 17.85
C GLU A 3 -2.42 -1.22 16.44
N ARG A 4 -1.81 -0.59 15.41
CA ARG A 4 -2.04 -0.89 13.97
C ARG A 4 -0.75 -0.90 13.15
N THR A 5 0.40 -1.08 13.79
CA THR A 5 1.66 -1.33 13.10
C THR A 5 1.77 -2.82 12.82
N PHE A 6 2.14 -3.19 11.60
CA PHE A 6 2.39 -4.58 11.25
C PHE A 6 3.61 -5.10 12.04
N GLU A 7 3.56 -6.36 12.49
CA GLU A 7 4.71 -7.01 13.15
C GLU A 7 5.93 -7.11 12.22
N SER A 8 5.72 -7.02 10.91
CA SER A 8 6.78 -6.92 9.92
C SER A 8 6.35 -5.95 8.82
N PRO A 9 7.15 -4.91 8.53
CA PRO A 9 6.84 -3.96 7.48
C PRO A 9 6.87 -4.64 6.11
N LEU A 10 5.94 -4.26 5.25
CA LEU A 10 5.80 -4.78 3.90
C LEU A 10 6.45 -3.81 2.92
N PHE A 11 7.25 -4.31 1.97
CA PHE A 11 7.86 -3.49 0.93
C PHE A 11 7.15 -3.73 -0.39
N VAL A 12 6.51 -2.68 -0.91
CA VAL A 12 5.73 -2.72 -2.15
C VAL A 12 6.39 -1.86 -3.21
N ARG A 13 6.32 -2.27 -4.48
CA ARG A 13 6.84 -1.48 -5.58
C ARG A 13 5.76 -0.55 -6.11
N ALA A 14 5.79 0.70 -5.67
CA ALA A 14 4.82 1.73 -6.04
C ALA A 14 4.97 2.19 -7.49
N ALA A 15 6.20 2.35 -7.97
CA ALA A 15 6.49 2.76 -9.34
C ALA A 15 7.76 2.08 -9.88
N GLU A 16 8.07 2.33 -11.15
CA GLU A 16 9.35 1.91 -11.76
C GLU A 16 10.50 2.49 -10.93
N GLY A 17 11.23 1.62 -10.21
CA GLY A 17 12.34 2.01 -9.35
C GLY A 17 11.97 2.58 -7.97
N LEU A 18 10.67 2.68 -7.64
CA LEU A 18 10.22 3.15 -6.31
C LEU A 18 9.68 1.99 -5.48
N ILE A 19 10.33 1.71 -4.36
CA ILE A 19 9.87 0.80 -3.31
C ILE A 19 9.39 1.63 -2.13
N GLN A 20 8.20 1.34 -1.64
CA GLN A 20 7.57 1.98 -0.49
C GLN A 20 7.44 0.95 0.64
N GLU A 21 7.75 1.39 1.86
CA GLU A 21 7.58 0.59 3.07
C GLU A 21 6.20 0.90 3.67
N ILE A 22 5.44 -0.15 3.97
CA ILE A 22 4.14 -0.10 4.63
C ILE A 22 4.33 -0.72 6.01
N ALA A 23 4.43 0.12 7.02
CA ALA A 23 4.60 -0.30 8.41
C ALA A 23 3.27 -0.32 9.16
N CYS A 24 2.24 0.38 8.68
CA CYS A 24 0.92 0.39 9.30
C CYS A 24 -0.23 0.41 8.29
N LEU A 25 -1.45 0.23 8.81
CA LEU A 25 -2.67 0.28 8.00
C LEU A 25 -2.85 1.62 7.28
N GLU A 26 -2.45 2.73 7.90
CA GLU A 26 -2.55 4.07 7.31
C GLU A 26 -1.69 4.17 6.05
N ASP A 27 -0.43 3.74 6.11
CA ASP A 27 0.47 3.65 4.96
C ASP A 27 -0.11 2.78 3.83
N ALA A 28 -0.83 1.71 4.18
CA ALA A 28 -1.47 0.83 3.21
C ALA A 28 -2.65 1.52 2.50
N PHE A 29 -3.43 2.32 3.23
CA PHE A 29 -4.52 3.09 2.65
C PHE A 29 -3.99 4.22 1.77
N ASP A 30 -2.96 4.94 2.18
CA ASP A 30 -2.31 5.97 1.37
C ASP A 30 -1.76 5.37 0.08
N PHE A 31 -1.09 4.21 0.16
CA PHE A 31 -0.60 3.49 -1.01
C PHE A 31 -1.71 3.07 -1.98
N LEU A 32 -2.87 2.64 -1.46
CA LEU A 32 -4.04 2.35 -2.28
C LEU A 32 -4.60 3.64 -2.91
N ASP A 33 -4.66 4.75 -2.19
CA ASP A 33 -5.18 6.02 -2.72
C ASP A 33 -4.27 6.60 -3.82
N GLU A 34 -2.95 6.45 -3.69
CA GLU A 34 -1.98 6.85 -4.72
C GLU A 34 -1.84 5.82 -5.85
N TRP A 35 -2.46 4.64 -5.73
CA TRP A 35 -2.28 3.55 -6.69
C TRP A 35 -2.62 4.00 -8.11
N PRO A 36 -1.77 3.78 -9.11
CA PRO A 36 -1.99 4.36 -10.42
C PRO A 36 -3.23 3.77 -11.12
N LEU A 37 -4.12 4.63 -11.60
CA LEU A 37 -5.41 4.27 -12.23
C LEU A 37 -5.28 3.21 -13.34
N HIS A 38 -4.20 3.24 -14.13
CA HIS A 38 -3.95 2.25 -15.18
C HIS A 38 -3.67 0.83 -14.66
N ARG A 39 -3.31 0.68 -13.37
CA ARG A 39 -3.17 -0.60 -12.66
C ARG A 39 -4.32 -0.90 -11.72
N ARG A 40 -5.31 0.00 -11.58
CA ARG A 40 -6.54 -0.25 -10.82
C ARG A 40 -7.46 -1.13 -11.67
N GLY A 41 -7.11 -2.41 -11.76
CA GLY A 41 -8.01 -3.45 -12.24
C GLY A 41 -8.79 -4.07 -11.07
N VAL A 42 -9.29 -5.29 -11.27
CA VAL A 42 -10.02 -6.08 -10.27
C VAL A 42 -9.32 -6.23 -8.91
N ILE A 43 -7.98 -6.15 -8.88
CA ILE A 43 -7.18 -6.26 -7.65
C ILE A 43 -7.41 -5.04 -6.74
N TYR A 44 -7.55 -3.84 -7.31
CA TYR A 44 -7.81 -2.62 -6.54
C TYR A 44 -9.21 -2.64 -5.93
N GLU A 45 -10.21 -3.10 -6.69
CA GLU A 45 -11.59 -3.23 -6.19
C GLU A 45 -11.71 -4.27 -5.07
N THR A 46 -10.89 -5.32 -5.07
CA THR A 46 -10.89 -6.33 -4.00
C THR A 46 -10.18 -5.85 -2.74
N ALA A 47 -9.24 -4.92 -2.88
CA ALA A 47 -8.45 -4.39 -1.76
C ALA A 47 -9.14 -3.23 -1.02
N LYS A 48 -10.20 -2.65 -1.59
CA LYS A 48 -10.99 -1.56 -0.99
C LYS A 48 -12.14 -2.11 -0.14
#